data_AF-A0A815TFZ2-F1
#
_entry.id   AF-A0A815TFZ2-F1
#
_cell.length_a   1.000
_cell.length_b   1.000
_cell.length_c   1.000
_cell.angle_alpha   90.00
_cell.angle_beta   90.00
_cell.angle_gamma   90.00
#
_symmetry.space_group_name_H-M   'P 1'
#
loop_
_entity.id
_entity.type
_entity.pdbx_description
1 polymer ?
#
loop_
_entity_poly.entity_id
_entity_poly.type
_entity_poly.pdbx_seq_one_letter_code
_entity_poly.pdbx_strand_id
1 'polypeptide(L)'
;MGSLPGVLFPLRLQLWPRSRAVTMSTTADVFKTTSLSSENPIFLYDVPLSLQKISKAVIFLFNLFFQRKFIVHRLTGLLYLIQYALAFYLYFKNYEIFKNSFLIWSLPLTGLIQSITAIYTFTFLSKTKVDPGYYSDRGTLSYPFIVENSFFASLLLFQWLYYSNQFYNLISYTIIIENVIVFIPYIPRMLWPKTHFRESLKNSEKNKTKPNRKFYFVVTFITKIFYIWAKHYIGYFLNYVRFLDRATDKQIYYIYLLLIFSAFATTIAVFLHTLKFKGYIGPRTSFIVYMISYLATFYSFIQIRHIFIINFDLTLYVLIGLLLNFTRFQHPYQISLMILFNLFKFNVLPANIAQYLFLTK
;
A
#
# COMPACT_ATOMS: atom_id res chain seq x y z
N MET A 1 5.89 -15.30 -41.53
CA MET A 1 5.08 -14.76 -42.63
C MET A 1 4.31 -13.55 -42.11
N GLY A 2 4.44 -12.39 -42.75
CA GLY A 2 3.60 -11.21 -42.48
C GLY A 2 4.27 -10.03 -41.78
N SER A 3 5.38 -9.52 -42.33
CA SER A 3 5.79 -8.12 -42.15
C SER A 3 4.96 -7.21 -43.04
N LEU A 4 4.50 -6.05 -42.56
CA LEU A 4 4.08 -4.86 -43.35
C LEU A 4 3.69 -3.71 -42.38
N PRO A 5 3.63 -2.42 -42.79
CA PRO A 5 4.71 -1.47 -42.56
C PRO A 5 4.28 -0.14 -41.90
N GLY A 6 5.29 0.65 -41.53
CA GLY A 6 5.38 2.11 -41.71
C GLY A 6 4.18 3.00 -41.39
N VAL A 7 4.28 3.75 -40.29
CA VAL A 7 3.70 5.09 -40.20
C VAL A 7 4.81 6.07 -39.81
N LEU A 8 5.06 6.98 -40.73
CA LEU A 8 5.93 8.16 -40.64
C LEU A 8 5.25 9.29 -39.85
N PHE A 9 6.10 10.25 -39.42
CA PHE A 9 5.84 11.61 -38.90
C PHE A 9 5.79 11.83 -37.38
N PRO A 10 6.23 13.00 -36.87
CA PRO A 10 7.40 13.80 -37.25
C PRO A 10 8.36 14.04 -36.07
N LEU A 11 9.63 14.31 -36.40
CA LEU A 11 10.56 15.02 -35.53
C LEU A 11 9.97 16.39 -35.14
N ARG A 12 9.56 16.54 -33.87
CA ARG A 12 9.52 17.83 -33.20
C ARG A 12 10.67 17.89 -32.21
N LEU A 13 11.78 18.44 -32.68
CA LEU A 13 12.85 18.99 -31.85
C LEU A 13 12.26 20.10 -30.98
N GLN A 14 11.74 19.72 -29.82
CA GLN A 14 11.46 20.67 -28.75
C GLN A 14 12.71 20.71 -27.88
N LEU A 15 13.50 21.76 -28.10
CA LEU A 15 14.61 22.16 -27.26
C LEU A 15 14.12 22.20 -25.81
N TRP A 16 14.47 21.16 -25.04
CA TRP A 16 14.29 21.15 -23.61
C TRP A 16 15.24 22.23 -23.06
N PRO A 17 14.77 23.27 -22.38
CA PRO A 17 15.69 24.13 -21.64
C PRO A 17 16.44 23.22 -20.67
N ARG A 18 17.78 23.22 -20.77
CA ARG A 18 18.67 22.59 -19.81
C ARG A 18 18.11 22.87 -18.42
N SER A 19 17.62 21.84 -17.77
CA SER A 19 17.25 21.90 -16.37
C SER A 19 18.48 22.44 -15.65
N ARG A 20 18.42 23.70 -15.19
CA ARG A 20 19.36 24.18 -14.19
C ARG A 20 19.36 23.10 -13.13
N ALA A 21 20.53 22.55 -12.85
CA ALA A 21 20.74 21.76 -11.66
C ALA A 21 20.22 22.64 -10.53
N VAL A 22 19.03 22.31 -10.02
CA VAL A 22 18.60 22.80 -8.72
C VAL A 22 19.56 22.09 -7.79
N THR A 23 20.71 22.72 -7.55
CA THR A 23 21.43 22.56 -6.29
C THR A 23 20.33 22.66 -5.25
N MET A 24 19.98 21.51 -4.66
CA MET A 24 19.33 21.50 -3.37
C MET A 24 20.25 22.30 -2.47
N SER A 25 20.01 23.61 -2.36
CA SER A 25 20.53 24.35 -1.24
C SER A 25 19.95 23.61 -0.05
N THR A 26 20.86 23.02 0.71
CA THR A 26 20.58 22.50 2.01
C THR A 26 19.69 23.50 2.72
N THR A 27 18.50 23.07 3.12
CA THR A 27 17.59 23.77 4.03
C THR A 27 18.21 24.04 5.42
N ALA A 28 19.54 24.01 5.53
CA ALA A 28 20.33 24.54 6.62
C ALA A 28 20.37 26.08 6.61
N ASP A 29 20.12 26.75 5.48
CA ASP A 29 20.19 28.22 5.40
C ASP A 29 18.91 28.98 5.79
N VAL A 30 17.81 28.28 6.14
CA VAL A 30 16.60 28.93 6.68
C VAL A 30 16.70 29.20 8.19
N PHE A 31 17.80 28.77 8.82
CA PHE A 31 18.13 29.12 10.21
C PHE A 31 19.39 30.00 10.30
N LYS A 32 19.65 30.87 9.31
CA LYS A 32 20.46 32.07 9.55
C LYS A 32 19.66 33.01 10.44
N THR A 33 19.89 32.82 11.74
CA THR A 33 19.86 33.84 12.79
C THR A 33 19.64 35.24 12.25
N THR A 34 18.40 35.70 12.32
CA THR A 34 18.07 37.11 12.49
C THR A 34 18.79 37.57 13.74
N SER A 35 19.97 38.18 13.56
CA SER A 35 20.63 38.98 14.57
C SER A 35 19.76 40.22 14.79
N LEU A 36 18.75 40.05 15.64
CA LEU A 36 17.94 41.14 16.16
C LEU A 36 18.86 42.03 17.00
N SER A 37 18.95 43.27 16.55
CA SER A 37 19.58 44.39 17.25
C SER A 37 19.08 44.47 18.69
N SER A 38 20.03 44.66 19.58
CA SER A 38 19.95 44.60 21.04
C SER A 38 19.29 45.84 21.65
N GLU A 39 18.00 46.07 21.44
CA GLU A 39 17.28 47.10 22.19
C GLU A 39 15.97 46.56 22.77
N ASN A 40 15.97 46.52 24.12
CA ASN A 40 14.93 46.14 25.07
C ASN A 40 14.77 44.62 25.33
N PRO A 41 15.34 44.09 26.43
CA PRO A 41 14.97 42.79 26.95
C PRO A 41 13.58 42.91 27.57
N ILE A 42 12.56 42.81 26.74
CA ILE A 42 11.21 42.50 27.20
C ILE A 42 11.36 41.15 27.91
N PHE A 43 11.13 41.13 29.23
CA PHE A 43 11.07 39.95 30.08
C PHE A 43 10.06 38.96 29.47
N LEU A 44 10.53 38.13 28.54
CA LEU A 44 9.86 36.92 28.09
C LEU A 44 9.92 35.99 29.30
N TYR A 45 8.86 36.05 30.09
CA TYR A 45 8.53 35.11 31.16
C TYR A 45 9.07 33.72 30.83
N ASP A 46 9.68 33.07 31.82
CA ASP A 46 10.16 31.69 31.78
C ASP A 46 9.03 30.73 31.40
N VAL A 47 8.73 30.62 30.10
CA VAL A 47 7.80 29.63 29.58
C VAL A 47 8.45 28.27 29.82
N PRO A 48 7.82 27.38 30.61
CA PRO A 48 8.35 26.05 30.86
C PRO A 48 8.81 25.37 29.57
N LEU A 49 9.97 24.72 29.61
CA LEU A 49 10.55 24.02 28.45
C LEU A 49 9.57 23.03 27.81
N SER A 50 8.63 22.47 28.59
CA SER A 50 7.54 21.62 28.11
C SER A 50 6.58 22.36 27.16
N LEU A 51 6.14 23.56 27.53
CA LEU A 51 5.25 24.38 26.69
C LEU A 51 5.94 24.82 25.39
N GLN A 52 7.24 25.13 25.44
CA GLN A 52 8.01 25.45 24.22
C GLN A 52 8.11 24.24 23.27
N LYS A 53 8.27 23.03 23.80
CA LYS A 53 8.29 21.80 22.98
C LYS A 53 6.92 21.53 22.37
N ILE A 54 5.85 21.70 23.13
CA ILE A 54 4.47 21.53 22.66
C ILE A 54 4.16 22.55 21.57
N SER A 55 4.49 23.84 21.76
CA SER A 55 4.23 24.88 20.76
C SER A 55 5.00 24.61 19.46
N LYS A 56 6.28 24.23 19.54
CA LYS A 56 7.09 23.82 18.38
C LYS A 56 6.47 22.62 17.65
N ALA A 57 5.98 21.63 18.37
CA ALA A 57 5.32 20.47 17.78
C ALA A 57 4.00 20.85 17.08
N VAL A 58 3.18 21.71 17.70
CA VAL A 58 1.93 22.21 17.10
C VAL A 58 2.21 23.02 15.84
N ILE A 59 3.18 23.95 15.88
CA ILE A 59 3.58 24.73 14.71
C ILE A 59 4.11 23.83 13.60
N PHE A 60 4.91 22.82 13.95
CA PHE A 60 5.40 21.83 12.98
C PHE A 60 4.25 21.06 12.32
N LEU A 61 3.30 20.54 13.10
CA LEU A 61 2.13 19.81 12.59
C LEU A 61 1.25 20.71 11.72
N PHE A 62 1.04 21.96 12.14
CA PHE A 62 0.30 22.94 11.36
C PHE A 62 0.98 23.19 10.01
N ASN A 63 2.28 23.44 10.01
CA ASN A 63 3.06 23.63 8.78
C ASN A 63 3.12 22.35 7.92
N LEU A 64 3.08 21.18 8.54
CA LEU A 64 3.10 19.91 7.83
C LEU A 64 1.82 19.72 7.01
N PHE A 65 0.65 20.06 7.55
CA PHE A 65 -0.64 19.78 6.91
C PHE A 65 -1.31 20.98 6.23
N PHE A 66 -1.09 22.21 6.69
CA PHE A 66 -1.83 23.41 6.24
C PHE A 66 -1.05 24.36 5.32
N GLN A 67 0.11 23.95 4.81
CA GLN A 67 0.79 24.72 3.77
C GLN A 67 -0.01 24.72 2.45
N ARG A 68 -0.12 25.90 1.81
CA ARG A 68 -0.83 26.08 0.53
C ARG A 68 -0.38 25.10 -0.56
N LYS A 69 0.92 24.80 -0.62
CA LYS A 69 1.47 23.86 -1.59
C LYS A 69 1.03 22.44 -1.27
N PHE A 70 0.23 21.87 -2.17
CA PHE A 70 -0.32 20.51 -2.09
C PHE A 70 -1.34 20.33 -0.95
N ILE A 71 -2.12 21.38 -0.66
CA ILE A 71 -3.07 21.39 0.46
C ILE A 71 -4.07 20.24 0.41
N VAL A 72 -4.63 19.92 -0.77
CA VAL A 72 -5.61 18.83 -0.93
C VAL A 72 -5.00 17.49 -0.51
N HIS A 73 -3.83 17.13 -1.06
CA HIS A 73 -3.12 15.89 -0.71
C HIS A 73 -2.72 15.84 0.78
N ARG A 74 -2.37 16.98 1.39
CA ARG A 74 -2.03 17.02 2.82
C ARG A 74 -3.24 16.83 3.70
N LEU A 75 -4.36 17.48 3.39
CA LEU A 75 -5.60 17.39 4.16
C LEU A 75 -6.22 15.99 4.03
N THR A 76 -6.26 15.40 2.82
CA THR A 76 -6.69 14.01 2.64
C THR A 76 -5.78 13.04 3.40
N GLY A 77 -4.47 13.30 3.44
CA GLY A 77 -3.52 12.53 4.26
C GLY A 77 -3.77 12.66 5.77
N LEU A 78 -4.06 13.86 6.26
CA LEU A 78 -4.41 14.09 7.66
C LEU A 78 -5.72 13.36 8.03
N LEU A 79 -6.74 13.48 7.19
CA LEU A 79 -8.01 12.77 7.37
C LEU A 79 -7.80 11.26 7.43
N TYR A 80 -6.97 10.72 6.54
CA TYR A 80 -6.61 9.30 6.55
C TYR A 80 -5.95 8.88 7.87
N LEU A 81 -5.00 9.67 8.38
CA LEU A 81 -4.32 9.37 9.65
C LEU A 81 -5.28 9.39 10.84
N ILE A 82 -6.22 10.34 10.87
CA ILE A 82 -7.26 10.41 11.91
C ILE A 82 -8.16 9.17 11.83
N GLN A 83 -8.67 8.84 10.64
CA GLN A 83 -9.50 7.65 10.43
C GLN A 83 -8.76 6.35 10.79
N TYR A 84 -7.47 6.25 10.45
CA TYR A 84 -6.64 5.10 10.78
C TYR A 84 -6.50 4.94 12.30
N ALA A 85 -6.19 6.04 13.02
CA ALA A 85 -6.08 6.03 14.47
C ALA A 85 -7.40 5.65 15.15
N LEU A 86 -8.52 6.20 14.66
CA LEU A 86 -9.86 5.85 15.15
C LEU A 86 -10.22 4.39 14.87
N ALA A 87 -9.93 3.88 13.67
CA ALA A 87 -10.17 2.49 13.30
C ALA A 87 -9.37 1.54 14.20
N PHE A 88 -8.09 1.83 14.42
CA PHE A 88 -7.23 1.07 15.31
C PHE A 88 -7.76 1.11 16.76
N TYR A 89 -8.08 2.29 17.29
CA TYR A 89 -8.63 2.45 18.63
C TYR A 89 -9.95 1.69 18.82
N LEU A 90 -10.90 1.86 17.90
CA LEU A 90 -12.20 1.19 17.98
C LEU A 90 -12.06 -0.32 17.80
N TYR A 91 -11.18 -0.81 16.93
CA TYR A 91 -10.93 -2.24 16.76
C TYR A 91 -10.54 -2.91 18.10
N PHE A 92 -9.63 -2.29 18.86
CA PHE A 92 -9.17 -2.84 20.14
C PHE A 92 -10.12 -2.55 21.31
N LYS A 93 -10.85 -1.43 21.29
CA LYS A 93 -11.73 -1.06 22.41
C LYS A 93 -13.15 -1.61 22.30
N ASN A 94 -13.74 -1.58 21.11
CA ASN A 94 -15.08 -2.08 20.85
C ASN A 94 -15.24 -2.46 19.37
N TYR A 95 -14.91 -3.72 19.07
CA TYR A 95 -14.97 -4.26 17.73
C TYR A 95 -16.37 -4.19 17.09
N GLU A 96 -17.43 -4.35 17.90
CA GLU A 96 -18.82 -4.28 17.43
C GLU A 96 -19.17 -2.88 16.89
N ILE A 97 -18.68 -1.82 17.55
CA ILE A 97 -18.80 -0.45 17.05
C ILE A 97 -17.95 -0.29 15.78
N PHE A 98 -16.70 -0.77 15.79
CA PHE A 98 -15.81 -0.68 14.63
C PHE A 98 -16.44 -1.32 13.38
N LYS A 99 -16.90 -2.57 13.46
CA LYS A 99 -17.41 -3.33 12.32
C LYS A 99 -18.69 -2.75 11.71
N ASN A 100 -19.46 -2.00 12.49
CA ASN A 100 -20.67 -1.32 12.04
C ASN A 100 -20.47 0.16 11.72
N SER A 101 -19.28 0.70 11.97
CA SER A 101 -18.97 2.12 11.73
C SER A 101 -18.70 2.40 10.25
N PHE A 102 -18.82 3.68 9.88
CA PHE A 102 -18.48 4.15 8.53
C PHE A 102 -16.98 3.96 8.18
N LEU A 103 -16.11 3.75 9.19
CA LEU A 103 -14.67 3.56 8.99
C LEU A 103 -14.36 2.34 8.13
N ILE A 104 -15.25 1.34 8.08
CA ILE A 104 -15.10 0.14 7.25
C ILE A 104 -14.93 0.49 5.76
N TRP A 105 -15.69 1.46 5.25
CA TRP A 105 -15.57 1.87 3.86
C TRP A 105 -14.79 3.19 3.72
N SER A 106 -14.90 4.11 4.69
CA SER A 106 -14.33 5.45 4.55
C SER A 106 -12.81 5.47 4.67
N LEU A 107 -12.22 4.63 5.53
CA LEU A 107 -10.76 4.53 5.69
C LEU A 107 -10.07 4.09 4.39
N PRO A 108 -10.42 2.92 3.81
CA PRO A 108 -9.77 2.51 2.58
C PRO A 108 -10.12 3.43 1.39
N LEU A 109 -11.34 4.00 1.35
CA LEU A 109 -11.71 4.96 0.31
C LEU A 109 -10.85 6.24 0.39
N THR A 110 -10.64 6.76 1.60
CA THR A 110 -9.74 7.92 1.80
C THR A 110 -8.30 7.56 1.43
N GLY A 111 -7.87 6.32 1.64
CA GLY A 111 -6.56 5.83 1.19
C GLY A 111 -6.41 5.81 -0.33
N LEU A 112 -7.48 5.43 -1.06
CA LEU A 112 -7.54 5.49 -2.51
C LEU A 112 -7.54 6.94 -3.01
N ILE A 113 -8.41 7.80 -2.46
CA ILE A 113 -8.46 9.24 -2.79
C ILE A 113 -7.08 9.87 -2.52
N GLN A 114 -6.42 9.52 -1.42
CA GLN A 114 -5.08 10.00 -1.09
C GLN A 114 -4.04 9.60 -2.13
N SER A 115 -4.13 8.37 -2.65
CA SER A 115 -3.25 7.91 -3.71
C SER A 115 -3.53 8.64 -5.03
N ILE A 116 -4.80 8.90 -5.35
CA ILE A 116 -5.20 9.67 -6.55
C ILE A 116 -4.71 11.11 -6.44
N THR A 117 -4.94 11.80 -5.31
CA THR A 117 -4.46 13.18 -5.13
C THR A 117 -2.93 13.24 -5.22
N ALA A 118 -2.21 12.20 -4.77
CA ALA A 118 -0.77 12.09 -4.93
C ALA A 118 -0.35 12.04 -6.42
N ILE A 119 -1.08 11.30 -7.26
CA ILE A 119 -0.82 11.23 -8.72
C ILE A 119 -0.90 12.61 -9.37
N TYR A 120 -1.90 13.42 -9.00
CA TYR A 120 -2.04 14.79 -9.51
C TYR A 120 -1.03 15.77 -8.90
N THR A 121 -0.58 15.50 -7.68
CA THR A 121 0.33 16.38 -6.92
C THR A 121 1.79 16.22 -7.36
N PHE A 122 2.24 14.98 -7.59
CA PHE A 122 3.64 14.64 -7.79
C PHE A 122 4.02 14.44 -9.27
N THR A 123 3.35 15.14 -10.19
CA THR A 123 3.59 15.05 -11.65
C THR A 123 4.99 15.51 -12.08
N PHE A 124 5.72 16.22 -11.21
CA PHE A 124 7.11 16.64 -11.42
C PHE A 124 8.13 15.51 -11.25
N LEU A 125 7.74 14.33 -10.74
CA LEU A 125 8.63 13.18 -10.62
C LEU A 125 8.88 12.51 -11.98
N SER A 126 10.01 11.84 -12.11
CA SER A 126 10.36 11.13 -13.36
C SER A 126 9.35 10.03 -13.67
N LYS A 127 8.74 10.12 -14.86
CA LYS A 127 7.78 9.15 -15.41
C LYS A 127 8.46 7.90 -15.99
N THR A 128 9.73 8.01 -16.36
CA THR A 128 10.52 6.93 -16.98
C THR A 128 11.32 6.11 -15.96
N LYS A 129 11.38 6.55 -14.70
CA LYS A 129 12.13 5.86 -13.65
C LYS A 129 11.43 4.56 -13.24
N VAL A 130 12.04 3.43 -13.59
CA VAL A 130 11.54 2.07 -13.31
C VAL A 130 11.81 1.61 -11.87
N ASP A 131 12.90 2.11 -11.26
CA ASP A 131 13.22 1.91 -9.85
C ASP A 131 12.18 2.66 -8.99
N PRO A 132 11.48 1.99 -8.06
CA PRO A 132 10.52 2.66 -7.18
C PRO A 132 11.15 3.82 -6.40
N GLY A 133 12.46 3.79 -6.16
CA GLY A 133 13.19 4.83 -5.43
C GLY A 133 12.90 4.86 -3.93
N TYR A 134 11.84 4.17 -3.49
CA TYR A 134 11.51 3.99 -2.08
C TYR A 134 12.71 3.42 -1.33
N TYR A 135 13.27 2.29 -1.78
CA TYR A 135 14.34 1.50 -1.14
C TYR A 135 15.73 2.08 -1.30
N SER A 136 15.88 3.35 -0.95
CA SER A 136 17.14 4.08 -1.07
C SER A 136 17.23 5.22 -0.04
N ASP A 137 18.45 5.60 0.34
CA ASP A 137 18.69 6.76 1.19
C ASP A 137 18.84 8.07 0.39
N ARG A 138 19.19 7.99 -0.90
CA ARG A 138 19.35 9.16 -1.79
C ARG A 138 18.26 9.32 -2.84
N GLY A 139 17.52 8.26 -3.14
CA GLY A 139 16.52 8.28 -4.22
C GLY A 139 15.20 8.90 -3.80
N THR A 140 14.62 9.66 -4.72
CA THR A 140 13.24 10.09 -4.70
C THR A 140 12.31 8.98 -5.19
N LEU A 141 11.04 9.01 -4.77
CA LEU A 141 10.00 8.14 -5.33
C LEU A 141 9.90 8.33 -6.85
N SER A 142 9.63 7.25 -7.57
CA SER A 142 9.27 7.35 -8.98
C SER A 142 7.78 7.65 -9.16
N TYR A 143 7.43 8.35 -10.24
CA TYR A 143 6.02 8.58 -10.57
C TYR A 143 5.24 7.28 -10.80
N PRO A 144 5.79 6.27 -11.53
CA PRO A 144 5.21 4.93 -11.63
C PRO A 144 4.84 4.30 -10.29
N PHE A 145 5.66 4.47 -9.24
CA PHE A 145 5.36 3.91 -7.92
C PHE A 145 4.11 4.53 -7.29
N ILE A 146 3.94 5.85 -7.44
CA ILE A 146 2.77 6.57 -6.91
C ILE A 146 1.50 6.11 -7.63
N VAL A 147 1.56 5.98 -8.95
CA VAL A 147 0.43 5.46 -9.73
C VAL A 147 0.15 4.01 -9.36
N GLU A 148 1.17 3.17 -9.25
CA GLU A 148 1.04 1.78 -8.80
C GLU A 148 0.41 1.67 -7.39
N ASN A 149 0.68 2.62 -6.49
CA ASN A 149 0.08 2.63 -5.16
C ASN A 149 -1.45 2.77 -5.19
N SER A 150 -2.02 3.48 -6.19
CA SER A 150 -3.47 3.60 -6.31
C SER A 150 -4.13 2.25 -6.63
N PHE A 151 -3.46 1.38 -7.39
CA PHE A 151 -3.92 0.01 -7.61
C PHE A 151 -4.00 -0.78 -6.29
N PHE A 152 -2.94 -0.72 -5.47
CA PHE A 152 -2.93 -1.41 -4.18
C PHE A 152 -3.95 -0.84 -3.20
N ALA A 153 -4.17 0.48 -3.20
CA ALA A 153 -5.21 1.12 -2.40
C ALA A 153 -6.62 0.69 -2.87
N SER A 154 -6.85 0.54 -4.18
CA SER A 154 -8.11 0.00 -4.72
C SER A 154 -8.33 -1.45 -4.31
N LEU A 155 -7.30 -2.29 -4.37
CA LEU A 155 -7.40 -3.67 -3.89
C LEU A 155 -7.78 -3.73 -2.41
N LEU A 156 -7.14 -2.90 -1.58
CA LEU A 156 -7.45 -2.81 -0.17
C LEU A 156 -8.90 -2.38 0.06
N LEU A 157 -9.39 -1.37 -0.66
CA LEU A 157 -10.80 -0.97 -0.62
C LEU A 157 -11.74 -2.14 -0.93
N PHE A 158 -11.48 -2.87 -2.00
CA PHE A 158 -12.31 -4.03 -2.34
C PHE A 158 -12.27 -5.11 -1.26
N GLN A 159 -11.11 -5.39 -0.67
CA GLN A 159 -11.03 -6.35 0.42
C GLN A 159 -11.82 -5.93 1.66
N TRP A 160 -11.73 -4.66 2.08
CA TRP A 160 -12.53 -4.16 3.20
C TRP A 160 -14.03 -4.26 2.95
N LEU A 161 -14.49 -3.88 1.75
CA LEU A 161 -15.90 -3.98 1.39
C LEU A 161 -16.35 -5.45 1.30
N TYR A 162 -15.54 -6.33 0.73
CA TYR A 162 -15.87 -7.75 0.55
C TYR A 162 -16.02 -8.50 1.89
N TYR A 163 -15.26 -8.09 2.91
CA TYR A 163 -15.32 -8.64 4.25
C TYR A 163 -16.38 -8.01 5.16
N SER A 164 -17.07 -6.97 4.70
CA SER A 164 -18.16 -6.35 5.44
C SER A 164 -19.48 -7.00 5.07
N ASN A 165 -20.22 -7.50 6.07
CA ASN A 165 -21.55 -8.06 5.84
C ASN A 165 -22.52 -7.05 5.20
N GLN A 166 -22.33 -5.75 5.46
CA GLN A 166 -23.14 -4.67 4.87
C GLN A 166 -22.98 -4.60 3.34
N PHE A 167 -21.76 -4.80 2.83
CA PHE A 167 -21.45 -4.67 1.40
C PHE A 167 -21.35 -6.02 0.69
N TYR A 168 -21.09 -7.11 1.43
CA TYR A 168 -20.96 -8.45 0.88
C TYR A 168 -22.22 -8.85 0.11
N ASN A 169 -23.41 -8.62 0.68
CA ASN A 169 -24.67 -8.95 0.01
C ASN A 169 -24.83 -8.23 -1.34
N LEU A 170 -24.38 -6.98 -1.44
CA LEU A 170 -24.39 -6.22 -2.69
C LEU A 170 -23.40 -6.81 -3.70
N ILE A 171 -22.20 -7.19 -3.25
CA ILE A 171 -21.16 -7.77 -4.10
C ILE A 171 -21.57 -9.17 -4.59
N SER A 172 -22.08 -10.01 -3.70
CA SER A 172 -22.50 -11.39 -3.99
C SER A 172 -23.82 -11.46 -4.75
N TYR A 173 -24.55 -10.34 -4.89
CA TYR A 173 -25.79 -10.29 -5.67
C TYR A 173 -25.56 -10.69 -7.13
N THR A 174 -24.39 -10.37 -7.69
CA THR A 174 -24.01 -10.84 -9.02
C THR A 174 -22.74 -11.66 -8.96
N ILE A 175 -22.83 -12.89 -9.45
CA ILE A 175 -21.67 -13.79 -9.51
C ILE A 175 -20.54 -13.23 -10.37
N ILE A 176 -20.87 -12.38 -11.36
CA ILE A 176 -19.90 -11.72 -12.22
C ILE A 176 -19.03 -10.75 -11.42
N ILE A 177 -19.63 -9.85 -10.63
CA ILE A 177 -18.89 -8.89 -9.82
C ILE A 177 -18.04 -9.63 -8.79
N GLU A 178 -18.62 -10.62 -8.11
CA GLU A 178 -17.90 -11.42 -7.12
C GLU A 178 -16.70 -12.15 -7.75
N ASN A 179 -16.86 -12.80 -8.90
CA ASN A 179 -15.78 -13.47 -9.60
C ASN A 179 -14.65 -12.51 -10.03
N VAL A 180 -15.01 -11.31 -10.49
CA VAL A 180 -14.02 -10.29 -10.86
C VAL A 180 -13.18 -9.88 -9.65
N ILE A 181 -13.82 -9.68 -8.49
CA ILE A 181 -13.15 -9.26 -7.25
C ILE A 181 -12.30 -10.39 -6.67
N VAL A 182 -12.78 -11.64 -6.72
CA VAL A 182 -12.14 -12.78 -6.06
C VAL A 182 -11.00 -13.37 -6.89
N PHE A 183 -11.22 -13.66 -8.17
CA PHE A 183 -10.27 -14.40 -9.01
C PHE A 183 -9.45 -13.51 -9.95
N ILE A 184 -10.02 -12.36 -10.33
CA ILE A 184 -9.43 -11.47 -11.34
C ILE A 184 -8.85 -10.15 -10.75
N PRO A 185 -8.64 -9.94 -9.43
CA PRO A 185 -8.26 -8.61 -8.92
C PRO A 185 -6.90 -8.12 -9.45
N TYR A 186 -6.02 -9.05 -9.88
CA TYR A 186 -4.68 -8.74 -10.39
C TYR A 186 -4.55 -8.72 -11.91
N ILE A 187 -5.59 -9.06 -12.70
CA ILE A 187 -5.51 -8.91 -14.17
C ILE A 187 -5.52 -7.42 -14.57
N PRO A 188 -6.40 -6.57 -13.99
CA PRO A 188 -6.37 -5.13 -14.26
C PRO A 188 -5.03 -4.47 -13.92
N ARG A 189 -4.18 -5.09 -13.09
CA ARG A 189 -2.83 -4.60 -12.78
C ARG A 189 -2.03 -4.26 -14.04
N MET A 190 -2.28 -4.91 -15.18
CA MET A 190 -1.61 -4.62 -16.44
C MET A 190 -1.84 -3.19 -16.95
N LEU A 191 -2.92 -2.53 -16.52
CA LEU A 191 -3.25 -1.15 -16.86
C LEU A 191 -2.48 -0.11 -16.04
N TRP A 192 -1.82 -0.54 -14.95
CA TRP A 192 -0.98 0.33 -14.12
C TRP A 192 0.49 0.19 -14.49
N PRO A 193 1.30 1.26 -14.39
CA PRO A 193 2.74 1.16 -14.57
C PRO A 193 3.34 0.22 -13.52
N LYS A 194 4.38 -0.53 -13.89
CA LYS A 194 5.04 -1.51 -13.02
C LYS A 194 6.40 -1.01 -12.57
N THR A 195 6.60 -0.92 -11.26
CA THR A 195 7.95 -0.74 -10.71
C THR A 195 8.61 -2.10 -10.48
N HIS A 196 9.93 -2.14 -10.61
CA HIS A 196 10.68 -3.39 -10.52
C HIS A 196 11.68 -3.35 -9.36
N PHE A 197 11.47 -4.18 -8.35
CA PHE A 197 12.43 -4.36 -7.24
C PHE A 197 13.84 -4.75 -7.72
N ARG A 198 13.93 -5.50 -8.83
CA ARG A 198 15.22 -5.90 -9.44
C ARG A 198 16.07 -4.69 -9.82
N GLU A 199 15.46 -3.63 -10.33
CA GLU A 199 16.18 -2.40 -10.69
C GLU A 199 16.67 -1.64 -9.46
N SER A 200 15.94 -1.71 -8.35
CA SER A 200 16.38 -1.15 -7.07
C SER A 200 17.58 -1.89 -6.46
N LEU A 201 17.71 -3.19 -6.76
CA LEU A 201 18.88 -3.99 -6.36
C LEU A 201 20.09 -3.68 -7.24
N LYS A 202 19.91 -3.53 -8.56
CA LYS A 202 20.99 -3.19 -9.51
C LYS A 202 21.53 -1.78 -9.29
N ASN A 203 20.68 -0.78 -9.06
CA ASN A 203 21.06 0.63 -8.88
C ASN A 203 21.65 0.94 -7.49
N SER A 204 22.25 -0.05 -6.83
CA SER A 204 22.77 0.09 -5.47
C SER A 204 23.90 1.11 -5.34
N GLU A 205 24.61 1.41 -6.43
CA GLU A 205 25.76 2.31 -6.40
C GLU A 205 25.37 3.77 -6.48
N LYS A 206 24.35 4.08 -7.28
CA LYS A 206 23.86 5.45 -7.50
C LYS A 206 22.98 5.93 -6.35
N ASN A 207 22.11 5.06 -5.86
CA ASN A 207 21.01 5.45 -4.96
C ASN A 207 21.27 5.11 -3.48
N LYS A 208 22.33 4.35 -3.14
CA LYS A 208 22.60 3.89 -1.77
C LYS A 208 24.00 4.28 -1.31
N THR A 209 24.12 4.86 -0.11
CA THR A 209 25.44 5.06 0.51
C THR A 209 26.06 3.71 0.91
N LYS A 210 27.40 3.63 0.94
CA LYS A 210 28.15 2.44 1.39
C LYS A 210 27.63 1.84 2.72
N PRO A 211 27.44 2.62 3.81
CA PRO A 211 26.96 2.07 5.09
C PRO A 211 25.50 1.57 5.05
N ASN A 212 24.69 2.02 4.09
CA ASN A 212 23.28 1.66 3.99
C ASN A 212 23.01 0.57 2.95
N ARG A 213 23.99 0.19 2.12
CA ARG A 213 23.82 -0.75 1.01
C ARG A 213 23.30 -2.11 1.47
N LYS A 214 23.89 -2.70 2.52
CA LYS A 214 23.46 -4.00 3.10
C LYS A 214 22.05 -3.94 3.66
N PHE A 215 21.73 -2.89 4.42
CA PHE A 215 20.40 -2.69 4.99
C PHE A 215 19.33 -2.67 3.89
N TYR A 216 19.51 -1.81 2.88
CA TYR A 216 18.56 -1.70 1.77
C TYR A 216 18.45 -2.95 0.92
N PHE A 217 19.55 -3.67 0.71
CA PHE A 217 19.51 -4.96 0.02
C PHE A 217 18.58 -5.95 0.75
N VAL A 218 18.77 -6.12 2.06
CA VAL A 218 17.97 -7.04 2.88
C VAL A 218 16.50 -6.63 2.88
N VAL A 219 16.18 -5.37 3.15
CA VAL A 219 14.76 -4.94 3.20
C VAL A 219 14.10 -5.03 1.83
N THR A 220 14.77 -4.69 0.72
CA THR A 220 14.21 -4.87 -0.63
C THR A 220 13.89 -6.33 -0.92
N PHE A 221 14.77 -7.24 -0.50
CA PHE A 221 14.54 -8.67 -0.68
C PHE A 221 13.35 -9.18 0.13
N ILE A 222 13.29 -8.83 1.42
CA ILE A 222 12.16 -9.18 2.30
C ILE A 222 10.84 -8.65 1.72
N THR A 223 10.82 -7.37 1.32
CA THR A 223 9.62 -6.78 0.74
C THR A 223 9.21 -7.48 -0.56
N LYS A 224 10.15 -7.81 -1.44
CA LYS A 224 9.85 -8.55 -2.67
C LYS A 224 9.16 -9.89 -2.36
N ILE A 225 9.70 -10.67 -1.43
CA ILE A 225 9.11 -11.96 -1.01
C ILE A 225 7.71 -11.72 -0.44
N PHE A 226 7.58 -10.75 0.45
CA PHE A 226 6.30 -10.41 1.07
C PHE A 226 5.25 -10.05 0.02
N TYR A 227 5.57 -9.25 -1.00
CA TYR A 227 4.60 -8.86 -2.03
C TYR A 227 4.04 -10.06 -2.81
N ILE A 228 4.90 -11.03 -3.15
CA ILE A 228 4.48 -12.26 -3.84
C ILE A 228 3.60 -13.09 -2.92
N TRP A 229 4.02 -13.26 -1.67
CA TRP A 229 3.27 -14.03 -0.68
C TRP A 229 1.93 -13.37 -0.34
N ALA A 230 1.91 -12.06 -0.11
CA ALA A 230 0.72 -11.27 0.21
C ALA A 230 -0.32 -11.34 -0.91
N LYS A 231 0.10 -11.24 -2.18
CA LYS A 231 -0.79 -11.43 -3.33
C LYS A 231 -1.59 -12.74 -3.23
N HIS A 232 -0.93 -13.82 -2.80
CA HIS A 232 -1.53 -15.14 -2.77
C HIS A 232 -2.30 -15.38 -1.47
N TYR A 233 -1.71 -15.14 -0.32
CA TYR A 233 -2.32 -15.48 0.97
C TYR A 233 -3.20 -14.36 1.55
N ILE A 234 -2.90 -13.09 1.31
CA ILE A 234 -3.78 -11.97 1.71
C ILE A 234 -4.83 -11.73 0.62
N GLY A 235 -4.41 -11.76 -0.65
CA GLY A 235 -5.29 -11.57 -1.80
C GLY A 235 -6.19 -12.78 -2.02
N TYR A 236 -5.65 -13.82 -2.66
CA TYR A 236 -6.44 -14.95 -3.14
C TYR A 236 -7.02 -15.82 -2.04
N PHE A 237 -6.21 -16.33 -1.10
CA PHE A 237 -6.66 -17.27 -0.07
C PHE A 237 -7.83 -16.71 0.74
N LEU A 238 -7.67 -15.51 1.30
CA LEU A 238 -8.73 -14.88 2.07
C LEU A 238 -9.97 -14.62 1.20
N ASN A 239 -9.82 -14.16 -0.04
CA ASN A 239 -10.97 -14.00 -0.92
C ASN A 239 -11.69 -15.34 -1.17
N TYR A 240 -10.97 -16.44 -1.32
CA TYR A 240 -11.55 -17.77 -1.50
C TYR A 240 -12.29 -18.27 -0.27
N VAL A 241 -11.71 -18.10 0.93
CA VAL A 241 -12.35 -18.46 2.20
C VAL A 241 -13.69 -17.74 2.34
N ARG A 242 -13.74 -16.44 2.01
CA ARG A 242 -15.00 -15.68 2.04
C ARG A 242 -15.96 -16.08 0.91
N PHE A 243 -15.47 -16.28 -0.31
CA PHE A 243 -16.28 -16.67 -1.48
C PHE A 243 -17.04 -17.98 -1.27
N LEU A 244 -16.39 -18.94 -0.59
CA LEU A 244 -16.95 -20.24 -0.26
C LEU A 244 -17.71 -20.25 1.08
N ASP A 245 -17.89 -19.08 1.70
CA ASP A 245 -18.56 -18.90 2.99
C ASP A 245 -17.96 -19.74 4.12
N ARG A 246 -16.63 -19.88 4.14
CA ARG A 246 -15.86 -20.63 5.15
C ARG A 246 -15.23 -19.76 6.23
N ALA A 247 -15.53 -18.46 6.23
CA ALA A 247 -15.06 -17.51 7.24
C ALA A 247 -16.09 -17.32 8.35
N THR A 248 -15.72 -17.63 9.60
CA THR A 248 -16.56 -17.30 10.76
C THR A 248 -16.39 -15.84 11.19
N ASP A 249 -17.34 -15.28 11.96
CA ASP A 249 -17.22 -13.90 12.48
C ASP A 249 -15.94 -13.66 13.30
N LYS A 250 -15.51 -14.67 14.08
CA LYS A 250 -14.25 -14.63 14.84
C LYS A 250 -13.03 -14.59 13.92
N GLN A 251 -13.10 -15.25 12.77
CA GLN A 251 -12.03 -15.19 11.77
C GLN A 251 -12.00 -13.84 11.06
N ILE A 252 -13.17 -13.30 10.71
CA ILE A 252 -13.34 -11.97 10.13
C ILE A 252 -12.76 -10.89 11.07
N TYR A 253 -12.94 -11.03 12.38
CA TYR A 253 -12.29 -10.16 13.37
C TYR A 253 -10.78 -10.06 13.16
N TYR A 254 -10.07 -11.18 13.03
CA TYR A 254 -8.62 -11.16 12.82
C TYR A 254 -8.23 -10.72 11.40
N ILE A 255 -9.08 -10.96 10.40
CA ILE A 255 -8.89 -10.46 9.05
C ILE A 255 -8.95 -8.93 9.04
N TYR A 256 -9.85 -8.30 9.80
CA TYR A 256 -9.86 -6.84 9.92
C TYR A 256 -8.59 -6.28 10.56
N LEU A 257 -7.98 -6.97 11.53
CA LEU A 257 -6.67 -6.56 12.07
C LEU A 257 -5.60 -6.56 10.98
N LEU A 258 -5.57 -7.60 10.16
CA LEU A 258 -4.69 -7.69 9.00
C LEU A 258 -4.94 -6.55 8.01
N LEU A 259 -6.21 -6.23 7.73
CA LEU A 259 -6.61 -5.16 6.82
C LEU A 259 -6.24 -3.77 7.35
N ILE A 260 -6.34 -3.53 8.67
CA ILE A 260 -5.84 -2.31 9.32
C ILE A 260 -4.33 -2.19 9.12
N PHE A 261 -3.53 -3.23 9.39
CA PHE A 261 -2.09 -3.15 9.14
C PHE A 261 -1.73 -3.00 7.66
N SER A 262 -2.53 -3.59 6.77
CA SER A 262 -2.38 -3.42 5.32
C SER A 262 -2.62 -1.97 4.91
N ALA A 263 -3.59 -1.29 5.53
CA ALA A 263 -3.87 0.14 5.33
C ALA A 263 -2.65 1.01 5.66
N PHE A 264 -1.97 0.70 6.77
CA PHE A 264 -0.69 1.34 7.10
C PHE A 264 0.35 1.12 5.99
N ALA A 265 0.53 -0.13 5.56
CA ALA A 265 1.55 -0.49 4.58
C ALA A 265 1.32 0.17 3.21
N THR A 266 0.07 0.36 2.78
CA THR A 266 -0.27 0.94 1.47
C THR A 266 -0.25 2.46 1.46
N THR A 267 -0.71 3.13 2.52
CA THR A 267 -0.92 4.59 2.48
C THR A 267 0.07 5.35 3.36
N ILE A 268 0.30 4.89 4.60
CA ILE A 268 1.21 5.57 5.53
C ILE A 268 2.66 5.41 5.07
N ALA A 269 3.02 4.30 4.43
CA ALA A 269 4.35 4.12 3.85
C ALA A 269 4.74 5.23 2.86
N VAL A 270 3.82 5.65 1.99
CA VAL A 270 4.04 6.74 1.02
C VAL A 270 4.20 8.08 1.74
N PHE A 271 3.43 8.30 2.81
CA PHE A 271 3.56 9.48 3.66
C PHE A 271 4.94 9.53 4.35
N LEU A 272 5.40 8.42 4.94
CA LEU A 272 6.74 8.31 5.55
C LEU A 272 7.85 8.63 4.55
N HIS A 273 7.69 8.25 3.28
CA HIS A 273 8.66 8.63 2.25
C HIS A 273 8.64 10.14 1.97
N THR A 274 7.47 10.78 2.01
CA THR A 274 7.37 12.23 1.83
C THR A 274 8.07 12.96 2.97
N LEU A 275 7.94 12.48 4.21
CA LEU A 275 8.70 12.99 5.35
C LEU A 275 10.21 12.79 5.18
N LYS A 276 10.63 11.61 4.70
CA LYS A 276 12.03 11.31 4.36
C LYS A 276 12.57 12.29 3.33
N PHE A 277 11.84 12.49 2.23
CA PHE A 277 12.26 13.37 1.13
C PHE A 277 12.39 14.83 1.56
N LYS A 278 11.52 15.29 2.47
CA LYS A 278 11.62 16.64 3.06
C LYS A 278 12.70 16.76 4.15
N GLY A 279 13.39 15.67 4.49
CA GLY A 279 14.42 15.66 5.52
C GLY A 279 13.88 15.73 6.96
N TYR A 280 12.57 15.52 7.17
CA TYR A 280 11.99 15.53 8.52
C TYR A 280 12.33 14.28 9.32
N ILE A 281 12.51 13.15 8.64
CA ILE A 281 12.93 11.90 9.26
C ILE A 281 14.08 11.29 8.48
N GLY A 282 14.98 10.61 9.18
CA GLY A 282 16.08 9.89 8.55
C GLY A 282 15.60 8.74 7.65
N PRO A 283 16.37 8.38 6.61
CA PRO A 283 16.02 7.33 5.68
C PRO A 283 15.89 5.95 6.33
N ARG A 284 16.76 5.62 7.31
CA ARG A 284 16.63 4.38 8.09
C ARG A 284 15.38 4.38 8.96
N THR A 285 15.11 5.48 9.67
CA THR A 285 13.93 5.61 10.54
C THR A 285 12.64 5.44 9.75
N SER A 286 12.52 6.12 8.60
CA SER A 286 11.38 5.96 7.68
C SER A 286 11.15 4.49 7.31
N PHE A 287 12.23 3.77 6.98
CA PHE A 287 12.16 2.35 6.64
C PHE A 287 11.85 1.43 7.81
N ILE A 288 12.42 1.68 8.98
CA ILE A 288 12.13 0.88 10.17
C ILE A 288 10.66 1.00 10.54
N VAL A 289 10.11 2.22 10.50
CA VAL A 289 8.68 2.46 10.73
C VAL A 289 7.82 1.75 9.68
N TYR A 290 8.25 1.72 8.41
CA TYR A 290 7.60 0.90 7.41
C TYR A 290 7.71 -0.61 7.70
N MET A 291 8.87 -1.09 8.18
CA MET A 291 9.07 -2.49 8.54
C MET A 291 8.19 -2.96 9.70
N ILE A 292 7.84 -2.05 10.63
CA ILE A 292 6.89 -2.34 11.70
C ILE A 292 5.54 -2.80 11.13
N SER A 293 5.09 -2.25 10.00
CA SER A 293 3.82 -2.68 9.40
C SER A 293 3.87 -4.13 8.91
N TYR A 294 5.00 -4.57 8.34
CA TYR A 294 5.17 -5.96 7.94
C TYR A 294 5.19 -6.89 9.15
N LEU A 295 5.89 -6.51 10.23
CA LEU A 295 5.89 -7.29 11.47
C LEU A 295 4.48 -7.39 12.06
N ALA A 296 3.72 -6.30 12.03
CA ALA A 296 2.34 -6.27 12.47
C ALA A 296 1.44 -7.15 11.58
N THR A 297 1.65 -7.14 10.26
CA THR A 297 0.98 -8.06 9.34
C THR A 297 1.33 -9.53 9.65
N PHE A 298 2.60 -9.85 9.89
CA PHE A 298 3.00 -11.21 10.30
C PHE A 298 2.34 -11.63 11.62
N TYR A 299 2.26 -10.71 12.58
CA TYR A 299 1.53 -10.96 13.83
C TYR A 299 0.07 -11.31 13.56
N SER A 300 -0.65 -10.54 12.73
CA SER A 300 -2.03 -10.88 12.34
C SER A 300 -2.11 -12.26 11.69
N PHE A 301 -1.13 -12.63 10.87
CA PHE A 301 -1.07 -13.96 10.27
C PHE A 301 -0.94 -15.09 11.28
N ILE A 302 -0.14 -14.89 12.32
CA ILE A 302 -0.04 -15.85 13.42
C ILE A 302 -1.40 -16.04 14.11
N GLN A 303 -2.21 -14.98 14.20
CA GLN A 303 -3.56 -15.05 14.77
C GLN A 303 -4.53 -15.81 13.84
N ILE A 304 -4.43 -15.62 12.52
CA ILE A 304 -5.25 -16.35 11.53
C ILE A 304 -4.67 -17.71 11.12
N ARG A 305 -3.61 -18.22 11.77
CA ARG A 305 -2.97 -19.51 11.39
C ARG A 305 -3.95 -20.68 11.30
N HIS A 306 -4.94 -20.70 12.19
CA HIS A 306 -5.95 -21.74 12.26
C HIS A 306 -6.85 -21.77 11.02
N ILE A 307 -7.07 -20.63 10.35
CA ILE A 307 -7.86 -20.55 9.11
C ILE A 307 -7.18 -21.38 8.01
N PHE A 308 -5.85 -21.31 7.89
CA PHE A 308 -5.08 -22.09 6.91
C PHE A 308 -5.13 -23.58 7.18
N ILE A 309 -5.12 -23.98 8.46
CA ILE A 309 -5.19 -25.40 8.85
C ILE A 309 -6.57 -25.96 8.53
N ILE A 310 -7.64 -25.23 8.89
CA ILE A 310 -9.02 -25.64 8.62
C ILE A 310 -9.29 -25.68 7.10
N ASN A 311 -8.76 -24.71 6.36
CA ASN A 311 -8.89 -24.63 4.90
C ASN A 311 -7.57 -25.05 4.21
N PHE A 312 -7.07 -26.24 4.57
CA PHE A 312 -5.80 -26.73 4.04
C PHE A 312 -5.85 -26.94 2.52
N ASP A 313 -7.00 -27.32 1.99
CA ASP A 313 -7.28 -27.41 0.56
C ASP A 313 -7.03 -26.07 -0.16
N LEU A 314 -7.64 -24.98 0.32
CA LEU A 314 -7.45 -23.65 -0.24
C LEU A 314 -6.00 -23.18 -0.09
N THR A 315 -5.35 -23.56 1.00
CA THR A 315 -3.92 -23.29 1.23
C THR A 315 -3.05 -23.94 0.15
N LEU A 316 -3.35 -25.18 -0.24
CA LEU A 316 -2.64 -25.88 -1.32
C LEU A 316 -2.89 -25.26 -2.69
N TYR A 317 -4.14 -24.93 -3.02
CA TYR A 317 -4.45 -24.23 -4.28
C TYR A 317 -3.68 -22.89 -4.38
N VAL A 318 -3.66 -22.12 -3.30
CA VAL A 318 -2.95 -20.85 -3.24
C VAL A 318 -1.42 -21.05 -3.33
N LEU A 319 -0.88 -22.11 -2.73
CA LEU A 319 0.53 -22.48 -2.86
C LEU A 319 0.90 -22.80 -4.31
N ILE A 320 0.07 -23.58 -5.02
CA ILE A 320 0.26 -23.85 -6.46
C ILE A 320 0.25 -22.53 -7.24
N GLY A 321 -0.71 -21.66 -6.98
CA GLY A 321 -0.74 -20.32 -7.58
C GLY A 321 0.52 -19.49 -7.28
N LEU A 322 1.07 -19.59 -6.07
CA LEU A 322 2.31 -18.92 -5.72
C LEU A 322 3.50 -19.45 -6.53
N LEU A 323 3.61 -20.77 -6.70
CA LEU A 323 4.66 -21.41 -7.51
C LEU A 323 4.52 -21.06 -8.99
N LEU A 324 3.29 -20.98 -9.50
CA LEU A 324 2.98 -20.62 -10.88
C LEU A 324 3.09 -19.12 -11.17
N ASN A 325 3.21 -18.26 -10.15
CA ASN A 325 3.21 -16.79 -10.29
C ASN A 325 4.27 -16.25 -11.26
N PHE A 326 5.38 -16.97 -11.46
CA PHE A 326 6.45 -16.59 -12.39
C PHE A 326 6.35 -17.24 -13.76
N THR A 327 5.26 -17.98 -14.03
CA THR A 327 5.02 -18.71 -15.28
C THR A 327 3.85 -18.09 -16.05
N ARG A 328 3.72 -18.44 -17.33
CA ARG A 328 2.56 -18.07 -18.15
C ARG A 328 1.25 -18.72 -17.72
N PHE A 329 1.32 -19.75 -16.87
CA PHE A 329 0.15 -20.55 -16.48
C PHE A 329 -0.64 -19.95 -15.32
N GLN A 330 -0.19 -18.84 -14.73
CA GLN A 330 -0.88 -18.22 -13.60
C GLN A 330 -2.31 -17.79 -13.92
N HIS A 331 -2.53 -17.12 -15.07
CA HIS A 331 -3.86 -16.64 -15.43
C HIS A 331 -4.81 -17.79 -15.81
N PRO A 332 -4.42 -18.76 -16.66
CA PRO A 332 -5.20 -19.98 -16.88
C PRO A 332 -5.57 -20.68 -15.56
N TYR A 333 -4.60 -20.85 -14.65
CA TYR A 333 -4.83 -21.47 -13.36
C TYR A 333 -5.90 -20.75 -12.53
N GLN A 334 -5.85 -19.41 -12.49
CA GLN A 334 -6.86 -18.61 -11.78
C GLN A 334 -8.26 -18.73 -12.41
N ILE A 335 -8.36 -18.80 -13.73
CA ILE A 335 -9.62 -19.05 -14.44
C ILE A 335 -10.14 -20.46 -14.14
N SER A 336 -9.27 -21.46 -14.10
CA SER A 336 -9.64 -22.82 -13.72
C SER A 336 -10.17 -22.90 -12.28
N LEU A 337 -9.52 -22.20 -11.33
CA LEU A 337 -10.02 -22.10 -9.95
C LEU A 337 -11.37 -21.39 -9.87
N MET A 338 -11.57 -20.32 -10.65
CA MET A 338 -12.86 -19.64 -10.75
C MET A 338 -13.95 -20.62 -11.17
N ILE A 339 -13.75 -21.36 -12.27
CA ILE A 339 -14.72 -22.35 -12.74
C ILE A 339 -14.98 -23.41 -11.68
N LEU A 340 -13.91 -24.00 -11.13
CA LEU A 340 -14.00 -25.06 -10.12
C LEU A 340 -14.78 -24.60 -8.87
N PHE A 341 -14.47 -23.43 -8.32
CA PHE A 341 -15.09 -22.94 -7.10
C PHE A 341 -16.54 -22.50 -7.34
N ASN A 342 -16.88 -22.02 -8.53
CA ASN A 342 -18.27 -21.77 -8.89
C ASN A 342 -19.06 -23.09 -8.97
N LEU A 343 -18.52 -24.13 -9.62
CA LEU A 343 -19.16 -25.45 -9.66
C LEU A 343 -19.42 -26.02 -8.26
N PHE A 344 -18.48 -25.79 -7.33
CA PHE A 344 -18.65 -26.17 -5.94
C PHE A 344 -19.70 -25.30 -5.21
N LYS A 345 -19.62 -23.97 -5.33
CA LYS A 345 -20.54 -23.02 -4.68
C LYS A 345 -22.01 -23.26 -5.05
N PHE A 346 -22.27 -23.65 -6.30
CA PHE A 346 -23.62 -23.96 -6.79
C PHE A 346 -24.02 -25.43 -6.68
N ASN A 347 -23.26 -26.25 -5.93
CA ASN A 347 -23.50 -27.69 -5.74
C ASN A 347 -23.67 -28.48 -7.05
N VAL A 348 -22.96 -28.07 -8.11
CA VAL A 348 -22.96 -28.77 -9.40
C VAL A 348 -22.08 -30.02 -9.33
N LEU A 349 -21.07 -30.01 -8.46
CA LEU A 349 -20.18 -31.16 -8.25
C LEU A 349 -20.84 -32.22 -7.36
N PRO A 350 -20.86 -33.50 -7.79
CA PRO A 350 -21.17 -34.63 -6.93
C PRO A 350 -20.33 -34.63 -5.65
N ALA A 351 -20.93 -35.01 -4.51
CA ALA A 351 -20.28 -34.96 -3.19
C ALA A 351 -19.00 -35.81 -3.12
N ASN A 352 -18.96 -36.96 -3.79
CA ASN A 352 -17.77 -37.81 -3.92
C ASN A 352 -16.63 -37.08 -4.65
N ILE A 353 -16.93 -36.36 -5.73
CA ILE A 353 -15.93 -35.56 -6.47
C ILE A 353 -15.44 -34.39 -5.62
N ALA A 354 -16.32 -33.72 -4.90
CA ALA A 354 -15.93 -32.64 -3.98
C ALA A 354 -14.96 -33.14 -2.89
N GLN A 355 -15.19 -34.34 -2.34
CA GLN A 355 -14.27 -34.98 -1.39
C GLN A 355 -12.90 -35.25 -2.03
N TYR A 356 -12.85 -35.81 -3.24
CA TYR A 356 -11.58 -36.07 -3.96
C TYR A 356 -10.81 -34.78 -4.30
N LEU A 357 -11.52 -33.67 -4.50
CA LEU A 357 -10.92 -32.36 -4.76
C LEU A 357 -10.58 -31.58 -3.47
N PHE A 358 -10.72 -32.23 -2.31
CA PHE A 358 -10.54 -31.65 -0.98
C PHE A 358 -11.46 -30.46 -0.68
N LEU A 359 -12.54 -30.28 -1.44
CA LEU A 359 -13.53 -29.24 -1.25
C LEU A 359 -14.63 -29.75 -0.31
N THR A 360 -14.29 -30.04 0.94
CA THR A 360 -15.29 -30.37 1.97
C THR A 360 -15.70 -29.10 2.73
N LYS A 361 -16.96 -29.03 3.19
CA LYS A 361 -17.45 -27.89 3.97
C LYS A 361 -16.98 -27.97 5.40
#